data_AF-A0A9W6WB02-F1
#
_entry.id   AF-A0A9W6WB02-F1
#
_cell.length_a   1.000
_cell.length_b   1.000
_cell.length_c   1.000
_cell.angle_alpha   90.00
_cell.angle_beta   90.00
_cell.angle_gamma   90.00
#
_symmetry.space_group_name_H-M   'P 1'
#
loop_
_entity.id
_entity.type
_entity.pdbx_description
1 polymer ?
#
loop_
_entity_poly.entity_id
_entity_poly.type
_entity_poly.pdbx_seq_one_letter_code
_entity_poly.pdbx_strand_id
1 'polypeptide(L)' 'MRGLDMNKAEDAIVKSAREIIPGLVVGGMELAEVDGANRMGATFGGVVMSGVKAAEEALNIFDTRKKQNDESY' A
#
# COMPACT_ATOMS: atom_id res chain seq x y z
N MET A 1 7.63 7.76 -9.58
CA MET A 1 6.37 8.54 -9.46
C MET A 1 6.10 9.40 -10.70
N ARG A 2 4.83 9.60 -11.09
CA ARG A 2 4.40 10.48 -12.21
C ARG A 2 3.99 11.88 -11.73
N GLY A 3 3.69 12.77 -12.69
CA GLY A 3 3.19 14.13 -12.42
C GLY A 3 1.92 14.19 -11.57
N LEU A 4 1.51 15.39 -11.18
CA LEU A 4 0.37 15.60 -10.28
C LEU A 4 -0.96 15.48 -11.03
N ASP A 5 -1.78 14.50 -10.66
CA ASP A 5 -3.15 14.29 -11.13
C ASP A 5 -3.97 13.71 -9.96
N MET A 6 -4.69 14.58 -9.26
CA MET A 6 -5.35 14.24 -7.98
C MET A 6 -6.36 13.11 -8.12
N ASN A 7 -7.20 13.16 -9.17
CA ASN A 7 -8.29 12.20 -9.37
C ASN A 7 -7.75 10.79 -9.65
N LYS A 8 -6.66 10.68 -10.41
CA LYS A 8 -6.04 9.37 -10.66
C LYS A 8 -5.19 8.90 -9.49
N ALA A 9 -4.51 9.81 -8.80
CA ALA A 9 -3.59 9.49 -7.72
C ALA A 9 -4.32 8.93 -6.49
N GLU A 10 -5.38 9.59 -6.02
CA GLU A 10 -6.11 9.17 -4.81
C GLU A 10 -6.65 7.73 -4.95
N ASP A 11 -7.33 7.46 -6.06
CA ASP A 11 -7.89 6.14 -6.36
C ASP A 11 -6.81 5.06 -6.48
N ALA A 12 -5.70 5.36 -7.17
CA ALA A 12 -4.61 4.43 -7.37
C ALA A 12 -3.94 4.06 -6.04
N ILE A 13 -3.66 5.04 -5.18
CA ILE A 13 -2.98 4.82 -3.89
C ILE A 13 -3.82 3.96 -2.93
N VAL A 14 -5.15 4.11 -2.96
CA VAL A 14 -6.05 3.27 -2.14
C VAL A 14 -6.13 1.85 -2.67
N LYS A 15 -6.35 1.68 -3.98
CA LYS A 15 -6.57 0.37 -4.61
C LYS A 15 -5.29 -0.47 -4.68
N SER A 16 -4.13 0.17 -4.74
CA SER A 16 -2.84 -0.52 -4.88
C SER A 16 -2.22 -0.96 -3.56
N ALA A 17 -2.73 -0.55 -2.40
CA ALA A 17 -2.19 -0.94 -1.10
C ALA A 17 -2.32 -2.45 -0.87
N ARG A 18 -1.16 -3.11 -0.81
CA ARG A 18 -1.04 -4.57 -0.82
C ARG A 18 0.31 -5.03 -0.30
N GLU A 19 0.43 -6.34 -0.12
CA GLU A 19 1.71 -7.02 0.01
C GLU A 19 2.46 -7.02 -1.34
N ILE A 20 3.57 -6.29 -1.41
CA ILE A 20 4.38 -6.18 -2.65
C ILE A 20 5.28 -7.41 -2.81
N ILE A 21 5.88 -7.86 -1.71
CA ILE A 21 6.63 -9.11 -1.60
C ILE A 21 6.25 -9.80 -0.28
N PRO A 22 6.43 -11.13 -0.15
CA PRO A 22 6.11 -11.85 1.08
C PRO A 22 6.68 -11.18 2.34
N GLY A 23 5.79 -10.71 3.22
CA GLY A 23 6.09 -10.02 4.46
C GLY A 23 6.21 -8.48 4.38
N LEU A 24 6.11 -7.87 3.19
CA LEU A 24 6.21 -6.42 3.00
C LEU A 24 4.92 -5.84 2.41
N VAL A 25 4.11 -5.22 3.28
CA VAL A 25 2.94 -4.44 2.88
C VAL A 25 3.35 -2.99 2.67
N VAL A 26 3.01 -2.43 1.51
CA VAL A 26 3.30 -1.02 1.17
C VAL A 26 1.98 -0.27 0.99
N GLY A 27 1.90 0.90 1.60
CA GLY A 27 0.74 1.79 1.64
C GLY A 27 1.11 3.24 1.40
N GLY A 28 0.10 4.09 1.24
CA GLY A 28 0.26 5.54 1.11
C GLY A 28 1.07 5.96 -0.12
N MET A 29 1.78 7.09 -0.01
CA MET A 29 2.50 7.67 -1.15
C MET A 29 3.74 6.89 -1.60
N GLU A 30 4.24 5.95 -0.80
CA GLU A 30 5.34 5.07 -1.19
C GLU A 30 4.95 4.17 -2.38
N LEU A 31 3.67 3.76 -2.46
CA LEU A 31 3.13 3.02 -3.61
C LEU A 31 3.26 3.78 -4.93
N ALA A 32 3.23 5.12 -4.91
CA ALA A 32 3.39 5.89 -6.14
C ALA A 32 4.82 5.84 -6.69
N GLU A 33 5.81 5.49 -5.87
CA GLU A 33 7.16 5.17 -6.35
C GLU A 33 7.23 3.74 -6.88
N VAL A 34 6.64 2.78 -6.17
CA VAL A 34 6.64 1.36 -6.57
C VAL A 34 5.88 1.13 -7.88
N ASP A 35 4.64 1.61 -7.97
CA ASP A 35 3.75 1.37 -9.12
C ASP A 35 3.83 2.48 -10.17
N GLY A 36 4.60 3.55 -9.92
CA GLY A 36 4.72 4.69 -10.82
C GLY A 36 3.41 5.50 -10.97
N ALA A 37 2.59 5.56 -9.92
CA ALA A 37 1.34 6.32 -9.91
C ALA A 37 1.58 7.84 -9.91
N ASN A 38 0.53 8.60 -10.23
CA ASN A 38 0.53 10.06 -10.10
C ASN A 38 0.59 10.48 -8.62
N ARG A 39 1.13 11.67 -8.35
CA ARG A 39 1.06 12.28 -7.01
C ARG A 39 -0.24 13.04 -6.81
N MET A 40 -0.75 13.07 -5.58
CA MET A 40 -2.02 13.74 -5.25
C MET A 40 -1.85 15.20 -4.76
N GLY A 41 -0.66 15.63 -4.33
CA GLY A 41 -0.48 16.98 -3.80
C GLY A 41 -0.97 17.12 -2.36
N ALA A 42 -1.54 18.28 -2.00
CA ALA A 42 -1.97 18.59 -0.62
C ALA A 42 -3.39 18.11 -0.32
N THR A 43 -3.64 16.81 -0.53
CA THR A 43 -4.86 16.11 -0.16
C THR A 43 -4.48 14.78 0.49
N PHE A 44 -5.27 14.35 1.48
CA PHE A 44 -4.88 13.26 2.39
C PHE A 44 -5.91 12.13 2.44
N GLY A 45 -7.04 12.25 1.75
CA GLY A 45 -8.13 11.25 1.77
C GLY A 45 -7.64 9.88 1.33
N GLY A 46 -7.00 9.81 0.16
CA GLY A 46 -6.42 8.58 -0.38
C GLY A 46 -5.34 7.97 0.51
N VAL A 47 -4.54 8.79 1.23
CA VAL A 47 -3.51 8.27 2.13
C VAL A 47 -4.14 7.58 3.35
N VAL A 48 -5.17 8.18 3.95
CA VAL A 48 -5.88 7.57 5.09
C VAL A 48 -6.53 6.25 4.68
N MET A 49 -7.25 6.23 3.56
CA MET A 49 -7.91 5.02 3.07
C MET A 49 -6.92 3.94 2.63
N SER A 50 -5.77 4.33 2.07
CA SER A 50 -4.67 3.42 1.76
C SER A 50 -4.08 2.79 3.03
N GLY A 51 -3.99 3.54 4.13
CA GLY A 51 -3.60 3.00 5.44
C GLY A 51 -4.57 1.96 5.99
N VAL A 52 -5.88 2.22 5.88
CA VAL A 52 -6.92 1.23 6.25
C VAL A 52 -6.77 -0.05 5.42
N LYS A 53 -6.60 0.09 4.10
CA LYS A 53 -6.40 -1.05 3.21
C LYS A 53 -5.13 -1.85 3.53
N ALA A 54 -4.02 -1.16 3.83
CA ALA A 54 -2.77 -1.79 4.24
C ALA A 54 -2.92 -2.58 5.57
N ALA A 55 -3.68 -2.05 6.53
CA ALA A 55 -3.96 -2.75 7.78
C ALA A 55 -4.81 -4.00 7.57
N GLU A 56 -5.84 -3.94 6.70
CA GLU A 56 -6.61 -5.11 6.29
C GLU A 56 -5.71 -6.17 5.65
N GLU A 57 -4.82 -5.75 4.74
CA GLU A 57 -3.91 -6.68 4.07
C GLU A 57 -2.95 -7.34 5.05
N ALA A 58 -2.39 -6.57 5.98
CA ALA A 58 -1.54 -7.10 7.05
C ALA A 58 -2.27 -8.17 7.87
N LEU A 59 -3.53 -7.95 8.24
CA LEU A 59 -4.35 -8.95 8.94
C LEU A 59 -4.58 -10.21 8.10
N ASN A 60 -4.85 -10.06 6.80
CA ASN A 60 -5.10 -11.20 5.90
C ASN A 60 -3.88 -12.12 5.77
N ILE A 61 -2.68 -11.55 5.72
CA ILE A 61 -1.44 -12.32 5.51
C ILE A 61 -0.79 -12.76 6.82
N PHE A 62 -1.15 -12.16 7.97
CA PHE A 62 -0.43 -12.29 9.24
C PHE A 62 -0.16 -13.74 9.64
N ASP A 63 -1.19 -14.58 9.72
CA ASP A 63 -1.06 -15.97 10.16
C ASP A 63 -0.15 -16.79 9.24
N THR A 64 -0.22 -16.53 7.93
CA THR A 64 0.61 -17.21 6.93
C THR A 64 2.07 -16.80 7.07
N ARG A 65 2.34 -15.49 7.18
CA ARG A 65 3.71 -14.97 7.33
C ARG A 65 4.30 -15.31 8.68
N LYS A 66 3.49 -15.34 9.74
CA LYS A 66 3.93 -15.75 11.08
C LYS A 66 4.44 -17.19 11.10
N LYS A 67 3.69 -18.13 10.51
CA LYS A 67 4.10 -19.54 10.39
C LYS A 67 5.40 -19.68 9.61
N GLN A 68 5.50 -19.04 8.44
CA GLN A 68 6.72 -19.06 7.63
C GLN A 68 7.93 -18.52 8.38
N ASN A 69 7.75 -17.45 9.17
CA ASN A 69 8.82 -16.88 9.97
C ASN A 69 9.25 -17.79 11.14
N ASP A 70 8.31 -18.52 11.74
CA ASP A 70 8.59 -19.47 12.83
C ASP A 70 9.26 -20.76 12.33
N GLU A 71 8.96 -21.20 11.10
CA GLU A 71 9.55 -22.38 10.46
C GLU A 71 10.95 -22.12 9.87
N SER A 72 11.33 -20.85 9.67
CA SER A 72 12.59 -20.48 9.03
C SER A 72 13.79 -20.37 10.00
N TYR A 73 13.58 -20.67 11.29
CA TYR A 73 14.60 -20.72 12.35
C TYR A 73 14.63 -22.09 13.02
#